data_AF-A0A0C9WKZ4-F1
#
_entry.id   AF-A0A0C9WKZ4-F1
#
_cell.length_a   1.000
_cell.length_b   1.000
_cell.length_c   1.000
_cell.angle_alpha   90.00
_cell.angle_beta   90.00
_cell.angle_gamma   90.00
#
_symmetry.space_group_name_H-M   'P 1'
#
loop_
_entity.id
_entity.type
_entity.pdbx_description
1 polymer ?
#
loop_
_entity_poly.entity_id
_entity_poly.type
_entity_poly.pdbx_seq_one_letter_code
_entity_poly.pdbx_strand_id
1 'polypeptide(L)'
;WDKDERSAKSLLTQKIPDSTLIQIHSKKSVKERWDAIVAEFTEKGAYAQTDLRTKFLESKCPDKGNVREFLDSLRVKREELASVGVDIGEKDYRSTIIGSLPVHLANFASAQLTAA
;
A
#
# COMPACT_ATOMS: atom_id res chain seq x y z
N TRP A 1 24.38 -18.25 25.37
CA TRP A 1 23.62 -18.71 24.21
C TRP A 1 22.21 -19.19 24.59
N ASP A 2 22.02 -20.37 25.20
CA ASP A 2 20.66 -20.90 25.48
C ASP A 2 19.81 -20.05 26.44
N LYS A 3 20.46 -19.33 27.36
CA LYS A 3 19.81 -18.36 28.23
C LYS A 3 19.32 -17.15 27.43
N ASP A 4 20.19 -16.62 26.57
CA ASP A 4 19.93 -15.45 25.73
C ASP A 4 18.84 -15.76 24.69
N GLU A 5 18.84 -16.97 24.14
CA GLU A 5 17.82 -17.42 23.21
C GLU A 5 16.43 -17.53 23.88
N ARG A 6 16.37 -18.05 25.11
CA ARG A 6 15.11 -18.07 25.89
C ARG A 6 14.61 -16.68 26.23
N SER A 7 15.50 -15.78 26.65
CA SER A 7 15.16 -14.38 26.92
C SER A 7 14.62 -13.69 25.67
N ALA A 8 15.28 -13.89 24.51
CA ALA A 8 14.81 -13.35 23.25
C ALA A 8 13.44 -13.92 22.83
N LYS A 9 13.20 -15.23 22.96
CA LYS A 9 11.87 -15.83 22.71
C LYS A 9 10.78 -15.19 23.59
N SER A 10 11.07 -15.01 24.89
CA SER A 10 10.10 -14.41 25.83
C SER A 10 9.78 -12.97 25.49
N LEU A 11 10.78 -12.16 25.15
CA LEU A 11 10.59 -10.77 24.77
C LEU A 11 9.80 -10.65 23.47
N LEU A 12 10.09 -11.53 22.51
CA LEU A 12 9.38 -11.60 21.23
C LEU A 12 7.89 -11.88 21.44
N THR A 13 7.56 -12.87 22.26
CA THR A 13 6.18 -13.23 22.61
C THR A 13 5.41 -12.09 23.28
N GLN A 14 6.06 -11.25 24.07
CA GLN A 14 5.38 -10.14 24.76
C GLN A 14 4.97 -8.98 23.83
N LYS A 15 5.59 -8.86 22.65
CA LYS A 15 5.43 -7.69 21.77
C LYS A 15 4.58 -7.96 20.55
N ILE A 16 4.05 -9.17 20.40
CA ILE A 16 3.42 -9.63 19.17
C ILE A 16 1.98 -10.07 19.47
N PRO A 17 1.02 -9.82 18.57
CA PRO A 17 -0.36 -10.26 18.73
C PRO A 17 -0.48 -11.79 18.87
N ASP A 18 -1.48 -12.24 19.64
CA ASP A 18 -1.76 -13.67 19.88
C ASP A 18 -1.97 -14.47 18.58
N SER A 19 -2.53 -13.84 17.54
CA SER A 19 -2.74 -14.45 16.23
C SER A 19 -1.43 -14.83 15.53
N THR A 20 -0.42 -13.96 15.57
CA THR A 20 0.92 -14.24 15.03
C THR A 20 1.69 -15.20 15.94
N LEU A 21 1.45 -15.16 17.25
CA LEU A 21 2.05 -16.09 18.21
C LEU A 21 1.73 -17.55 17.91
N ILE A 22 0.47 -17.85 17.56
CA ILE A 22 0.03 -19.20 17.17
C ILE A 22 0.82 -19.71 15.96
N GLN A 23 1.11 -18.85 14.98
CA GLN A 23 1.87 -19.19 13.76
C GLN A 23 3.33 -19.53 14.08
N ILE A 24 3.98 -18.73 14.93
CA ILE A 24 5.41 -18.83 15.20
C ILE A 24 5.77 -19.81 16.33
N HIS A 25 4.80 -20.22 17.15
CA HIS A 25 5.03 -21.13 18.28
C HIS A 25 5.65 -22.47 17.82
N SER A 26 5.31 -22.91 16.61
CA SER A 26 5.82 -24.14 15.98
C SER A 26 7.32 -24.08 15.60
N LYS A 27 7.94 -22.89 15.58
CA LYS A 27 9.34 -22.69 15.15
C LYS A 27 10.31 -22.85 16.31
N LYS A 28 11.45 -23.51 16.04
CA LYS A 28 12.40 -23.99 17.07
C LYS A 28 13.35 -22.90 17.54
N SER A 29 13.83 -22.05 16.64
CA SER A 29 14.78 -20.98 16.96
C SER A 29 14.14 -19.59 16.99
N VAL A 30 14.75 -18.64 17.71
CA VAL A 30 14.35 -17.21 17.67
C VAL A 30 14.44 -16.66 16.25
N LYS A 31 15.50 -17.05 15.53
CA LYS A 31 15.73 -16.61 14.15
C LYS A 31 14.57 -17.01 13.24
N GLU A 32 14.18 -18.29 13.26
CA GLU A 32 13.02 -18.75 12.46
C GLU A 32 11.71 -18.07 12.85
N ARG A 33 11.52 -17.74 14.14
CA ARG A 33 10.35 -16.97 14.59
C ARG A 33 10.39 -15.56 14.03
N TRP A 34 11.53 -14.88 14.13
CA TRP A 34 11.73 -13.54 13.59
C TRP A 34 11.53 -13.50 12.07
N ASP A 35 12.14 -14.43 11.34
CA ASP A 35 12.00 -14.52 9.89
C ASP A 35 10.54 -14.75 9.48
N ALA A 36 9.79 -15.57 10.22
CA ALA A 36 8.36 -15.78 9.97
C ALA A 36 7.52 -14.52 10.25
N ILE A 37 7.83 -13.77 11.31
CA ILE A 37 7.17 -12.49 11.62
C ILE A 37 7.44 -11.49 10.49
N VAL A 38 8.71 -11.34 10.12
CA VAL A 38 9.11 -10.43 9.04
C VAL A 38 8.39 -10.83 7.75
N ALA A 39 8.34 -12.11 7.39
CA ALA A 39 7.61 -12.58 6.22
C ALA A 39 6.11 -12.26 6.30
N GLU A 40 5.44 -12.60 7.39
CA GLU A 40 3.99 -12.36 7.57
C GLU A 40 3.64 -10.87 7.46
N PHE A 41 4.39 -10.01 8.14
CA PHE A 41 4.13 -8.57 8.14
C PHE A 41 4.60 -7.87 6.86
N THR A 42 5.59 -8.42 6.16
CA THR A 42 6.02 -7.93 4.84
C THR A 42 5.06 -8.35 3.74
N GLU A 43 4.57 -9.59 3.75
CA GLU A 43 3.60 -10.10 2.78
C GLU A 43 2.23 -9.43 2.96
N LYS A 44 1.74 -9.30 4.19
CA LYS A 44 0.55 -8.49 4.50
C LYS A 44 0.74 -7.03 4.10
N GLY A 45 1.94 -6.48 4.29
CA GLY A 45 2.32 -5.16 3.79
C GLY A 45 2.22 -5.06 2.27
N ALA A 46 2.77 -6.02 1.53
CA ALA A 46 2.73 -6.08 0.07
C ALA A 46 1.30 -6.21 -0.47
N TYR A 47 0.46 -7.02 0.19
CA TYR A 47 -0.96 -7.11 -0.16
C TYR A 47 -1.68 -5.78 0.08
N ALA A 48 -1.49 -5.16 1.24
CA ALA A 48 -2.07 -3.86 1.55
C ALA A 48 -1.59 -2.77 0.58
N GLN A 49 -0.32 -2.76 0.22
CA GLN A 49 0.27 -1.88 -0.79
C GLN A 49 -0.38 -2.09 -2.17
N THR A 50 -0.60 -3.34 -2.56
CA THR A 50 -1.26 -3.69 -3.82
C THR A 50 -2.73 -3.27 -3.83
N ASP A 51 -3.47 -3.51 -2.75
CA ASP A 51 -4.86 -3.08 -2.60
C ASP A 51 -5.00 -1.55 -2.66
N LEU A 52 -4.13 -0.83 -1.96
CA LEU A 52 -4.06 0.63 -2.00
C LEU A 52 -3.75 1.16 -3.41
N ARG A 53 -2.82 0.52 -4.12
CA ARG A 53 -2.52 0.84 -5.53
C ARG A 53 -3.74 0.61 -6.43
N THR A 54 -4.43 -0.53 -6.30
CA THR A 54 -5.63 -0.84 -7.08
C THR A 54 -6.73 0.20 -6.84
N LYS A 55 -7.02 0.52 -5.57
CA LYS A 55 -7.99 1.56 -5.20
C LYS A 55 -7.66 2.93 -5.79
N PHE A 56 -6.37 3.26 -5.89
CA PHE A 56 -5.95 4.48 -6.56
C PHE A 56 -6.24 4.45 -8.05
N LEU A 57 -5.86 3.37 -8.75
CA LEU A 57 -6.07 3.22 -10.19
C LEU A 57 -7.55 3.19 -10.58
N GLU A 58 -8.42 2.66 -9.71
CA GLU A 58 -9.87 2.58 -9.90
C GLU A 58 -10.63 3.83 -9.46
N SER A 59 -9.93 4.84 -8.92
CA SER A 59 -10.58 6.08 -8.48
C SER A 59 -11.28 6.79 -9.64
N LYS A 60 -12.50 7.25 -9.41
CA LYS A 60 -13.30 7.98 -10.40
C LYS A 60 -13.85 9.27 -9.81
N CYS A 61 -13.89 10.31 -10.63
CA CYS A 61 -14.59 11.52 -10.34
C CYS A 61 -16.10 11.26 -10.42
N PRO A 62 -16.89 11.66 -9.41
CA PRO A 62 -18.34 11.55 -9.48
C PRO A 62 -18.92 12.36 -10.66
N ASP A 63 -20.03 11.89 -11.26
CA ASP A 63 -20.68 12.51 -12.44
C ASP A 63 -21.14 13.97 -12.24
N LYS A 64 -21.20 14.43 -10.98
CA LYS A 64 -21.52 15.83 -10.60
C LYS A 64 -20.51 16.40 -9.60
N GLY A 65 -19.35 15.77 -9.44
CA GLY A 65 -18.32 16.16 -8.50
C GLY A 65 -17.50 17.35 -9.01
N ASN A 66 -16.89 18.09 -8.09
CA ASN A 66 -15.91 19.10 -8.46
C ASN A 66 -14.62 18.40 -8.90
N VAL A 67 -14.36 18.43 -10.20
CA VAL A 67 -13.19 17.79 -10.83
C VAL A 67 -11.88 18.33 -10.26
N ARG A 68 -11.82 19.63 -9.95
CA ARG A 68 -10.61 20.24 -9.39
C ARG A 68 -10.31 19.68 -8.01
N GLU A 69 -11.30 19.65 -7.13
CA GLU A 69 -11.17 19.06 -5.79
C GLU A 69 -10.82 17.57 -5.86
N PHE A 70 -11.40 16.84 -6.82
CA PHE A 70 -11.06 15.45 -7.07
C PHE A 70 -9.58 15.30 -7.47
N LEU A 71 -9.09 16.07 -8.43
CA LEU A 71 -7.69 16.02 -8.88
C LEU A 71 -6.70 16.44 -7.78
N ASP A 72 -7.05 17.45 -6.99
CA ASP A 72 -6.26 17.85 -5.82
C ASP A 72 -6.20 16.70 -4.79
N SER A 73 -7.33 16.05 -4.53
CA SER A 73 -7.38 14.86 -3.65
C SER A 73 -6.59 13.67 -4.21
N LEU A 74 -6.58 13.50 -5.54
CA LEU A 74 -5.85 12.44 -6.22
C LEU A 74 -4.34 12.65 -6.10
N ARG A 75 -3.89 13.91 -6.21
CA ARG A 75 -2.49 14.27 -5.97
C ARG A 75 -2.08 13.97 -4.52
N VAL A 76 -2.88 14.38 -3.54
CA VAL A 76 -2.60 14.10 -2.12
C VAL A 76 -2.51 12.59 -1.86
N LYS A 77 -3.46 11.80 -2.38
CA LYS A 77 -3.43 10.34 -2.27
C LYS A 77 -2.17 9.73 -2.88
N ARG A 78 -1.66 10.26 -3.99
CA ARG A 78 -0.41 9.78 -4.59
C ARG A 78 0.77 9.96 -3.63
N GLU A 79 0.87 11.11 -2.98
CA GLU A 79 1.94 11.38 -2.01
C GLU A 79 1.80 10.49 -0.76
N GLU A 80 0.58 10.28 -0.28
CA GLU A 80 0.30 9.34 0.82
C GLU A 80 0.73 7.91 0.47
N LEU A 81 0.46 7.46 -0.76
CA LEU A 81 0.89 6.15 -1.26
C LEU A 81 2.42 6.04 -1.33
N ALA A 82 3.10 7.10 -1.80
CA ALA A 82 4.56 7.13 -1.82
C ALA A 82 5.14 7.01 -0.40
N SER A 83 4.51 7.64 0.61
CA SER A 83 4.95 7.57 2.00
C SER A 83 4.88 6.16 2.62
N VAL A 84 3.98 5.31 2.12
CA VAL A 84 3.82 3.91 2.54
C VAL A 84 4.55 2.92 1.62
N GLY A 85 5.40 3.42 0.72
CA GLY A 85 6.22 2.61 -0.18
C GLY A 85 5.52 2.15 -1.46
N VAL A 86 4.36 2.72 -1.79
CA VAL A 86 3.66 2.47 -3.06
C VAL A 86 3.99 3.59 -4.04
N ASP A 87 4.93 3.33 -4.96
CA ASP A 87 5.24 4.29 -6.02
C ASP A 87 4.24 4.16 -7.18
N ILE A 88 3.71 5.31 -7.61
CA ILE A 88 2.85 5.40 -8.80
C ILE A 88 3.63 6.15 -9.87
N GLY A 89 4.08 5.36 -10.85
CA GLY A 89 4.80 5.87 -12.01
C GLY A 89 3.98 6.88 -12.80
N GLU A 90 4.66 7.79 -13.47
CA GLU A 90 4.04 8.90 -14.18
C GLU A 90 3.03 8.45 -15.25
N LYS A 91 3.33 7.35 -15.96
CA LYS A 91 2.44 6.76 -16.96
C LYS A 91 1.12 6.28 -16.34
N ASP A 92 1.20 5.60 -15.21
CA ASP A 92 0.02 5.10 -14.50
C ASP A 92 -0.79 6.27 -13.95
N TYR A 93 -0.11 7.28 -13.40
CA TYR A 93 -0.75 8.49 -12.90
C TYR A 93 -1.51 9.25 -13.99
N ARG A 94 -0.90 9.46 -15.16
CA ARG A 94 -1.57 10.05 -16.34
C ARG A 94 -2.78 9.22 -16.77
N SER A 95 -2.64 7.90 -16.79
CA SER A 95 -3.72 6.98 -17.16
C SER A 95 -4.88 7.03 -16.16
N THR A 96 -4.59 7.09 -14.86
CA THR A 96 -5.60 7.26 -13.80
C THR A 96 -6.31 8.61 -13.92
N ILE A 97 -5.59 9.71 -14.19
CA ILE A 97 -6.23 11.02 -14.41
C ILE A 97 -7.21 10.95 -15.59
N ILE A 98 -6.81 10.40 -16.73
CA ILE A 98 -7.70 10.31 -17.90
C ILE A 98 -8.89 9.38 -17.63
N GLY A 99 -8.65 8.22 -17.01
CA GLY A 99 -9.69 7.21 -16.73
C GLY A 99 -10.64 7.57 -15.59
N SER A 100 -10.24 8.47 -14.70
CA SER A 100 -11.05 8.93 -13.57
C SER A 100 -12.00 10.06 -13.95
N LEU A 101 -11.74 10.79 -15.04
CA LEU A 101 -12.57 11.91 -15.47
C LEU A 101 -13.82 11.45 -16.23
N PRO A 102 -14.93 12.20 -16.15
CA PRO A 102 -16.08 11.99 -17.03
C PRO A 102 -15.66 12.09 -18.51
N VAL A 103 -16.28 11.29 -19.38
CA VAL A 103 -15.88 11.12 -20.80
C VAL A 103 -15.70 12.45 -21.55
N HIS A 104 -16.55 13.43 -21.29
CA HIS A 104 -16.49 14.75 -21.94
C HIS A 104 -15.26 15.58 -21.52
N LEU A 105 -14.73 15.38 -20.31
CA LEU A 105 -13.49 16.01 -19.83
C LEU A 105 -12.26 15.16 -20.09
N ALA A 106 -12.39 13.83 -20.11
CA ALA A 106 -11.31 12.91 -20.40
C ALA A 106 -10.70 13.17 -21.80
N ASN A 107 -11.53 13.42 -22.80
CA ASN A 107 -11.08 13.78 -24.15
C ASN A 107 -10.27 15.08 -24.18
N PHE A 108 -10.71 16.09 -23.42
CA PHE A 108 -10.01 17.37 -23.31
C PHE A 108 -8.67 17.22 -22.58
N ALA A 109 -8.66 16.49 -21.46
CA ALA A 109 -7.44 16.23 -20.69
C ALA A 109 -6.40 15.43 -21.49
N SER A 110 -6.84 14.42 -22.25
CA SER A 110 -5.98 13.63 -23.14
C SER A 110 -5.28 14.48 -24.20
N ALA A 111 -6.01 15.42 -24.83
CA ALA A 111 -5.45 16.35 -25.80
C ALA A 111 -4.39 17.27 -25.18
N GLN A 112 -4.64 17.78 -23.97
CA GLN A 112 -3.70 18.66 -23.25
C GLN A 112 -2.44 17.91 -22.79
N LEU A 113 -2.57 16.68 -22.31
CA LEU A 113 -1.45 15.84 -21.85
C LEU A 113 -0.55 15.35 -23.00
N THR A 114 -1.05 15.37 -24.24
CA THR A 114 -0.28 15.02 -25.44
C THR A 114 0.45 16.24 -26.02
N ALA A 115 -0.05 17.44 -25.75
CA ALA A 115 0.50 18.70 -26.25
C ALA A 115 1.60 19.30 -25.35
N ALA A 116 1.78 18.77 -24.13
CA ALA A 116 2.77 19.18 -23.14
C ALA A 116 3.95 18.19 -23.08
#